data_AF-A0AAW9ILY3-F1
#
_entry.id   AF-A0AAW9ILY3-F1
#
_cell.length_a   1.000
_cell.length_b   1.000
_cell.length_c   1.000
_cell.angle_alpha   90.00
_cell.angle_beta   90.00
_cell.angle_gamma   90.00
#
_symmetry.space_group_name_H-M   'P 1'
#
loop_
_entity.id
_entity.type
_entity.pdbx_description
1 polymer ?
#
loop_
_entity_poly.entity_id
_entity_poly.type
_entity_poly.pdbx_seq_one_letter_code
_entity_poly.pdbx_strand_id
1 'polypeptide(L)'
;AITLGADYYVVKPFDMDVFTKRIREMFNGSSNEIVRRQSTVVETEVKQQPKGPIDLETEITNIIHEIGVPAHIKGYMYLREAITMVVNDMELLSAVTKELYPSIAKKYNTTASRVERAIRHAIE
;
A
#
# COMPACT_ATOMS: atom_id res chain seq x y z
N ALA A 1 -3.93 -27.03 29.48
CA ALA A 1 -3.11 -25.99 28.84
C ALA A 1 -2.44 -25.11 29.89
N ILE A 2 -3.20 -24.39 30.73
CA ILE A 2 -2.65 -23.58 31.84
C ILE A 2 -1.93 -24.46 32.89
N THR A 3 -2.45 -25.66 33.14
CA THR A 3 -1.85 -26.66 34.03
C THR A 3 -0.59 -27.36 33.49
N LEU A 4 -0.16 -27.02 32.27
CA LEU A 4 1.05 -27.58 31.63
C LEU A 4 2.23 -26.58 31.63
N GLY A 5 2.12 -25.47 32.37
CA GLY A 5 3.23 -24.52 32.54
C GLY A 5 3.36 -23.47 31.43
N ALA A 6 2.24 -23.07 30.81
CA ALA A 6 2.24 -21.94 29.88
C ALA A 6 2.05 -20.62 30.62
N ASP A 7 2.99 -19.69 30.51
CA ASP A 7 2.94 -18.37 31.15
C ASP A 7 2.00 -17.39 30.46
N TYR A 8 1.78 -17.53 29.14
CA TYR A 8 0.95 -16.64 28.34
C TYR A 8 0.15 -17.40 27.28
N TYR A 9 -1.07 -16.94 26.99
CA TYR A 9 -1.93 -17.48 25.93
C TYR A 9 -2.61 -16.36 25.14
N VAL A 10 -2.96 -16.65 23.89
CA VAL A 10 -3.71 -15.75 23.01
C VAL A 10 -4.97 -16.45 22.51
N VAL A 11 -6.08 -15.71 22.52
CA VAL A 11 -7.40 -16.20 22.12
C VAL A 11 -7.68 -15.76 20.69
N LYS A 12 -8.26 -16.66 19.88
CA LYS A 12 -8.70 -16.37 18.51
C LYS A 12 -10.10 -15.73 18.50
N PRO A 13 -10.45 -14.95 17.46
CA PRO A 13 -9.58 -14.47 16.39
C PRO A 13 -8.66 -13.34 16.88
N PHE A 14 -7.46 -13.26 16.31
CA PHE A 14 -6.49 -12.21 16.63
C PHE A 14 -5.78 -11.75 15.36
N ASP A 15 -5.30 -10.52 15.43
CA ASP A 15 -4.51 -9.89 14.37
C ASP A 15 -3.03 -10.29 14.51
N MET A 16 -2.43 -10.77 13.42
CA MET A 16 -1.04 -11.24 13.39
C MET A 16 -0.03 -10.11 13.59
N ASP A 17 -0.33 -8.89 13.14
CA ASP A 17 0.57 -7.75 13.28
C ASP A 17 0.61 -7.29 14.75
N VAL A 18 -0.56 -7.26 15.39
CA VAL A 18 -0.68 -6.96 16.82
C VAL A 18 -0.02 -8.04 17.66
N PHE A 19 -0.21 -9.31 17.31
CA PHE A 19 0.41 -10.44 18.02
C PHE A 19 1.94 -10.37 17.96
N THR A 20 2.50 -10.10 16.78
CA THR A 20 3.95 -9.99 16.58
C THR A 20 4.54 -8.81 17.35
N LYS A 21 3.83 -7.67 17.39
CA LYS A 21 4.23 -6.51 18.18
C LYS A 21 4.30 -6.86 19.67
N ARG A 22 3.27 -7.53 20.20
CA ARG A 22 3.23 -7.95 21.61
C ARG A 22 4.35 -8.92 21.97
N ILE A 23 4.66 -9.88 21.09
CA ILE A 23 5.80 -10.78 21.29
C ILE A 23 7.10 -9.97 21.42
N ARG A 24 7.38 -9.03 20.50
CA ARG A 24 8.60 -8.21 20.58
C ARG A 24 8.65 -7.35 21.83
N GLU A 25 7.53 -6.73 22.23
CA GLU A 25 7.46 -5.96 23.49
C GLU A 25 7.82 -6.82 24.70
N MET A 26 7.36 -8.07 24.75
CA MET A 26 7.67 -9.01 25.84
C MET A 26 9.15 -9.40 25.88
N PHE A 27 9.80 -9.58 24.73
CA PHE A 27 11.23 -9.94 24.67
C PHE A 27 12.16 -8.75 24.92
N ASN A 28 11.76 -7.55 24.54
CA ASN A 28 12.58 -6.34 24.67
C ASN A 28 12.42 -5.63 26.03
N GLY A 29 11.47 -6.06 26.88
CA GLY A 29 11.12 -5.43 28.15
C GLY A 29 12.09 -5.67 29.32
N SER A 30 13.16 -6.46 29.16
CA SER A 30 14.07 -6.82 30.27
C SER A 30 15.07 -5.72 30.67
N SER A 31 14.91 -4.49 30.20
CA SER A 31 15.78 -3.36 30.57
C SER A 31 15.02 -2.03 30.62
N ASN A 32 13.92 -1.99 31.37
CA ASN A 32 13.49 -0.80 32.12
C ASN A 32 12.25 -1.15 32.93
N GLU A 33 12.47 -1.55 34.18
CA GLU A 33 11.38 -1.72 35.14
C GLU A 33 10.97 -0.36 35.74
N ILE A 34 9.67 -0.26 36.03
CA ILE A 34 9.02 0.66 36.98
C ILE A 34 8.63 2.05 36.44
N VAL A 35 7.32 2.22 36.21
CA VAL A 35 6.43 3.33 36.66
C VAL A 35 5.26 3.48 35.66
N ARG A 36 4.13 2.80 35.93
CA ARG A 36 2.76 3.38 36.00
C ARG A 36 1.68 2.29 35.98
N ARG A 37 1.15 2.03 37.17
CA ARG A 37 -0.20 1.48 37.35
C ARG A 37 -1.25 2.58 37.10
N GLN A 38 -2.44 2.14 36.68
CA GLN A 38 -3.73 2.83 36.58
C GLN A 38 -3.99 3.70 35.34
N SER A 39 -4.72 3.08 34.41
CA SER A 39 -5.97 3.56 33.79
C SER A 39 -6.16 5.07 33.63
N THR A 40 -5.89 5.59 32.45
CA THR A 40 -6.78 6.52 31.73
C THR A 40 -6.23 6.76 30.33
N VAL A 41 -7.10 6.61 29.33
CA VAL A 41 -7.11 7.21 27.99
C VAL A 41 -5.83 7.98 27.62
N VAL A 42 -4.89 7.34 26.92
CA VAL A 42 -3.86 8.06 26.18
C VAL A 42 -3.70 7.35 24.84
N GLU A 43 -4.23 8.04 23.84
CA GLU A 43 -3.80 8.03 22.44
C GLU A 43 -2.45 7.35 22.29
N THR A 44 -2.46 6.08 21.91
CA THR A 44 -1.21 5.44 21.50
C THR A 44 -0.87 6.07 20.17
N GLU A 45 -0.03 7.10 20.23
CA GLU A 45 0.87 7.49 19.17
C GLU A 45 1.31 6.20 18.48
N VAL A 46 0.66 5.93 17.36
CA VAL A 46 1.13 4.97 16.39
C VAL A 46 2.50 5.54 16.08
N LYS A 47 3.55 4.90 16.59
CA LYS A 47 4.87 4.93 15.96
C LYS A 47 4.66 4.31 14.58
N GLN A 48 4.00 5.08 13.72
CA GLN A 48 4.27 5.16 12.32
C GLN A 48 5.77 5.33 12.33
N GLN A 49 6.48 4.26 11.97
CA GLN A 49 7.74 4.49 11.27
C GLN A 49 7.45 5.65 10.33
N PRO A 50 8.28 6.70 10.27
CA PRO A 50 8.06 7.71 9.26
C PRO A 50 8.04 6.91 7.96
N LYS A 51 6.84 6.71 7.41
CA LYS A 51 6.67 6.29 6.04
C LYS A 51 7.30 7.48 5.36
N GLY A 52 8.61 7.37 5.11
CA GLY A 52 9.31 8.27 4.21
C GLY A 52 8.40 8.41 3.00
N PRO A 53 8.30 9.62 2.43
CA PRO A 53 7.24 10.03 1.52
C PRO A 53 6.77 8.82 0.72
N ILE A 54 5.57 8.34 1.02
CA ILE A 54 5.03 7.09 0.44
C ILE A 54 5.32 7.20 -1.04
N ASP A 55 6.16 6.29 -1.54
CA ASP A 55 6.58 6.33 -2.92
C ASP A 55 5.32 6.17 -3.76
N LEU A 56 4.90 7.26 -4.40
CA LEU A 56 3.64 7.34 -5.15
C LEU A 56 3.54 6.18 -6.15
N GLU A 57 4.67 5.81 -6.75
CA GLU A 57 4.79 4.66 -7.64
C GLU A 57 4.44 3.33 -6.96
N THR A 58 4.88 3.15 -5.71
CA THR A 58 4.57 1.96 -4.90
C THR A 58 3.09 1.91 -4.55
N GLU A 59 2.49 3.04 -4.17
CA GLU A 59 1.05 3.11 -3.86
C GLU A 59 0.18 2.82 -5.09
N ILE A 60 0.51 3.42 -6.24
CA ILE A 60 -0.16 3.15 -7.52
C ILE A 60 -0.05 1.66 -7.87
N THR A 61 1.14 1.08 -7.75
CA THR A 61 1.40 -0.34 -8.03
C THR A 61 0.53 -1.26 -7.16
N ASN A 62 0.43 -0.96 -5.87
CA ASN A 62 -0.39 -1.74 -4.93
C ASN A 62 -1.88 -1.66 -5.28
N ILE A 63 -2.40 -0.46 -5.54
CA ILE A 63 -3.81 -0.27 -5.89
C ILE A 63 -4.16 -1.01 -7.19
N ILE A 64 -3.33 -0.89 -8.23
CA ILE A 64 -3.59 -1.58 -9.51
C ILE A 64 -3.55 -3.10 -9.33
N HIS A 65 -2.66 -3.62 -8.46
CA HIS A 65 -2.59 -5.04 -8.16
C HIS A 65 -3.82 -5.54 -7.38
N GLU A 66 -4.28 -4.76 -6.39
CA GLU A 66 -5.48 -5.08 -5.60
C GLU A 66 -6.77 -5.09 -6.44
N ILE A 67 -6.85 -4.24 -7.47
CA ILE A 67 -7.96 -4.23 -8.44
C ILE A 67 -7.93 -5.46 -9.36
N GLY A 68 -6.83 -6.21 -9.39
CA GLY A 68 -6.71 -7.47 -10.13
C GLY A 68 -6.09 -7.32 -11.52
N VAL A 69 -5.50 -6.17 -11.84
CA VAL A 69 -4.84 -5.96 -13.15
C VAL A 69 -3.51 -6.73 -13.17
N PRO A 70 -3.28 -7.65 -14.13
CA PRO A 70 -2.05 -8.45 -14.17
C PRO A 70 -0.80 -7.61 -14.46
N ALA A 71 0.29 -7.81 -13.70
CA ALA A 71 1.52 -7.01 -13.86
C ALA A 71 2.27 -7.20 -15.19
N HIS A 72 2.00 -8.28 -15.92
CA HIS A 72 2.74 -8.65 -17.13
C HIS A 72 2.15 -8.08 -18.43
N ILE A 73 0.96 -7.45 -18.37
CA ILE A 73 0.31 -6.90 -19.55
C ILE A 73 0.71 -5.44 -19.78
N LYS A 74 0.73 -5.00 -21.04
CA LYS A 74 1.13 -3.63 -21.39
C LYS A 74 0.23 -2.56 -20.77
N GLY A 75 -1.06 -2.86 -20.62
CA GLY A 75 -2.02 -1.95 -19.98
C GLY A 75 -1.65 -1.62 -18.53
N TYR A 76 -1.03 -2.56 -17.80
CA TYR A 76 -0.52 -2.31 -16.45
C TYR A 76 0.55 -1.21 -16.42
N MET A 77 1.52 -1.28 -17.34
CA MET A 77 2.57 -0.25 -17.45
C MET A 77 1.98 1.11 -17.85
N TYR A 78 1.02 1.11 -18.77
CA TYR A 78 0.37 2.35 -19.21
C TYR A 78 -0.51 2.96 -18.11
N LEU A 79 -1.19 2.14 -17.30
CA LEU A 79 -1.98 2.61 -16.15
C LEU A 79 -1.11 3.28 -15.10
N ARG A 80 0.03 2.66 -14.74
CA ARG A 80 0.99 3.26 -13.81
C ARG A 80 1.41 4.65 -14.28
N GLU A 81 1.87 4.75 -15.53
CA GLU A 81 2.28 6.02 -16.12
C GLU A 81 1.14 7.04 -16.17
N ALA A 82 -0.06 6.62 -16.59
CA ALA A 82 -1.23 7.48 -16.70
C ALA A 82 -1.62 8.08 -15.35
N ILE A 83 -1.67 7.26 -14.30
CA ILE A 83 -2.03 7.69 -12.95
C ILE A 83 -0.95 8.64 -12.40
N THR A 84 0.33 8.31 -12.55
CA THR A 84 1.41 9.21 -12.14
C THR A 84 1.32 10.57 -12.84
N MET A 85 1.04 10.61 -14.15
CA MET A 85 0.87 11.88 -14.86
C MET A 85 -0.35 12.67 -14.37
N VAL A 86 -1.49 12.02 -14.17
CA VAL A 86 -2.73 12.68 -13.72
C VAL A 86 -2.64 13.21 -12.29
N VAL A 87 -1.90 12.53 -11.41
CA VAL A 87 -1.67 13.03 -10.04
C VAL A 87 -0.84 14.32 -10.05
N ASN A 88 0.10 14.44 -10.99
CA ASN A 88 0.90 15.65 -11.16
C ASN A 88 0.14 16.79 -11.86
N ASP A 89 -0.74 16.44 -12.82
CA ASP A 89 -1.57 17.38 -13.56
C ASP A 89 -2.97 16.81 -13.81
N MET A 90 -3.93 17.30 -13.04
CA MET A 90 -5.32 16.83 -13.09
C MET A 90 -6.06 17.29 -14.34
N GLU A 91 -5.56 18.30 -15.07
CA GLU A 91 -6.20 18.80 -16.30
C GLU A 91 -6.16 17.77 -17.44
N LEU A 92 -5.18 16.86 -17.40
CA LEU A 92 -5.03 15.76 -18.36
C LEU A 92 -6.26 14.83 -18.43
N LEU A 93 -7.07 14.76 -17.37
CA LEU A 93 -8.35 14.03 -17.37
C LEU A 93 -9.38 14.62 -18.34
N SER A 94 -9.29 15.91 -18.65
CA SER A 94 -10.17 16.55 -19.64
C SER A 94 -9.66 16.33 -21.07
N ALA A 95 -8.37 16.01 -21.23
CA ALA A 95 -7.69 15.87 -22.52
C ALA A 95 -7.15 14.44 -22.79
N VAL A 96 -7.78 13.40 -22.23
CA VAL A 96 -7.26 12.01 -22.24
C VAL A 96 -6.87 11.53 -23.65
N THR A 97 -7.74 11.70 -24.63
CA THR A 97 -7.53 11.16 -25.99
C THR A 97 -6.57 12.00 -26.83
N LYS A 98 -6.35 13.27 -26.47
CA LYS A 98 -5.57 14.23 -27.26
C LYS A 98 -4.20 14.54 -26.66
N GLU A 99 -4.03 14.32 -25.37
CA GLU A 99 -2.78 14.60 -24.66
C GLU A 99 -2.28 13.38 -23.88
N LEU A 100 -3.05 12.84 -22.94
CA LEU A 100 -2.58 11.74 -22.07
C LEU A 100 -2.15 10.49 -22.87
N TYR A 101 -3.02 9.95 -23.72
CA TYR A 101 -2.68 8.78 -24.52
C TYR A 101 -1.55 9.04 -25.53
N PRO A 102 -1.52 10.17 -26.28
CA PRO A 102 -0.37 10.51 -27.10
C PRO A 102 0.95 10.66 -26.34
N SER A 103 0.94 11.20 -25.12
CA SER A 103 2.14 11.35 -24.29
C SER A 103 2.71 9.99 -23.86
N ILE A 104 1.86 9.07 -23.38
CA ILE A 104 2.25 7.68 -23.09
C ILE A 104 2.74 6.99 -24.36
N ALA A 105 2.03 7.18 -25.48
CA ALA A 105 2.39 6.56 -26.75
C ALA A 105 3.78 6.96 -27.22
N LYS A 106 4.15 8.24 -27.08
CA LYS A 106 5.50 8.75 -27.34
C LYS A 106 6.53 8.10 -26.41
N LYS A 107 6.25 8.01 -25.10
CA LYS A 107 7.17 7.41 -24.12
C LYS A 107 7.46 5.94 -24.41
N TYR A 108 6.45 5.18 -24.82
CA TYR A 108 6.55 3.73 -25.05
C TYR A 108 6.66 3.33 -26.53
N ASN A 109 6.97 4.27 -27.44
CA ASN A 109 7.10 4.03 -28.89
C ASN A 109 5.93 3.22 -29.48
N THR A 110 4.71 3.63 -29.15
CA THR A 110 3.46 3.01 -29.61
C THR A 110 2.50 4.07 -30.15
N THR A 111 1.24 3.72 -30.42
CA THR A 111 0.20 4.66 -30.86
C THR A 111 -0.82 4.91 -29.76
N ALA A 112 -1.42 6.10 -29.73
CA ALA A 112 -2.44 6.46 -28.73
C ALA A 112 -3.62 5.47 -28.72
N SER A 113 -4.05 4.99 -29.89
CA SER A 113 -5.08 3.95 -30.01
C SER A 113 -4.66 2.62 -29.38
N ARG A 114 -3.38 2.22 -29.49
CA ARG A 114 -2.87 1.01 -28.82
C ARG A 114 -2.78 1.18 -27.31
N VAL A 115 -2.48 2.38 -26.82
CA VAL A 115 -2.47 2.70 -25.38
C VAL A 115 -3.88 2.59 -24.81
N GLU A 116 -4.84 3.28 -25.41
CA GLU A 116 -6.26 3.24 -25.00
C GLU A 116 -6.77 1.79 -24.96
N ARG A 117 -6.56 1.05 -26.07
CA ARG A 117 -7.01 -0.34 -26.16
C ARG A 117 -6.37 -1.23 -25.10
N ALA A 118 -5.08 -1.05 -24.84
CA ALA A 118 -4.37 -1.84 -23.83
C ALA A 118 -4.84 -1.53 -22.41
N ILE A 119 -5.15 -0.26 -22.11
CA ILE A 119 -5.71 0.15 -20.83
C ILE A 119 -7.13 -0.42 -20.68
N ARG A 120 -7.96 -0.33 -21.73
CA ARG A 120 -9.31 -0.93 -21.74
C ARG A 120 -9.26 -2.43 -21.46
N HIS A 121 -8.42 -3.18 -22.16
CA HIS A 121 -8.22 -4.62 -21.93
C HIS A 121 -7.64 -4.95 -20.55
N ALA A 122 -7.05 -3.99 -19.85
CA ALA A 122 -6.50 -4.20 -18.52
C ALA A 122 -7.57 -4.04 -17.42
N ILE A 123 -8.67 -3.34 -17.71
CA ILE A 123 -9.77 -3.07 -16.78
C ILE A 123 -11.04 -3.88 -17.08
N GLU A 124 -11.09 -4.54 -18.24
CA GLU A 124 -12.11 -5.56 -18.60
C GLU A 124 -11.80 -6.90 -17.93
#